data_AF-A0A8T5D5I3-F1
#
_entry.id   AF-A0A8T5D5I3-F1
#
_cell.length_a   1.000
_cell.length_b   1.000
_cell.length_c   1.000
_cell.angle_alpha   90.00
_cell.angle_beta   90.00
_cell.angle_gamma   90.00
#
_symmetry.space_group_name_H-M   'P 1'
#
loop_
_entity.id
_entity.type
_entity.pdbx_description
1 polymer ?
#
loop_
_entity_poly.entity_id
_entity_poly.type
_entity_poly.pdbx_seq_one_letter_code
_entity_poly.pdbx_strand_id
1 'polypeptide(L)'
;MFNPFSKYNVIKNFPRNYPLHRKVKDNITFLLSCAIVHSRKNLLSQQDLKRVKRVLKKGDVVLLGNLKTVLSTIIDEPVTHSCLYVGKNKFIHSIAAGVQYMSIYHVFTEYDTLVILRIPKVKHRRSIIKKLVRYVKTQFGKPYDFDFVKGPTAFFCTELVNEGLKHAGYKSGLKTFKRPKKVVKKIESLLSDGAADVLHPNSFLKGRFDLVFLSHNLRLEDKKLTFIKK
;
A
#
# COMPACT_ATOMS: atom_id res chain seq x y z
N MET A 1 -0.26 -7.45 29.88
CA MET A 1 -0.24 -8.56 28.89
C MET A 1 -0.62 -7.98 27.53
N PHE A 2 0.33 -7.80 26.62
CA PHE A 2 0.04 -7.30 25.27
C PHE A 2 -0.59 -8.47 24.50
N ASN A 3 -1.87 -8.39 24.13
CA ASN A 3 -2.46 -9.38 23.23
C ASN A 3 -2.19 -8.92 21.79
N PRO A 4 -1.19 -9.50 21.09
CA PRO A 4 -0.84 -9.07 19.73
C PRO A 4 -2.00 -9.27 18.73
N PHE A 5 -3.02 -10.04 19.09
CA PHE A 5 -4.20 -10.31 18.27
C PHE A 5 -5.36 -9.34 18.53
N SER A 6 -5.40 -8.57 19.63
CA SER A 6 -6.58 -7.75 19.97
C SER A 6 -6.82 -6.57 19.01
N LYS A 7 -5.83 -6.24 18.18
CA LYS A 7 -5.91 -5.14 17.19
C LYS A 7 -6.37 -5.63 15.81
N TYR A 8 -6.29 -6.94 15.56
CA TYR A 8 -6.59 -7.53 14.25
C TYR A 8 -7.94 -8.24 14.31
N ASN A 9 -8.95 -7.56 13.78
CA ASN A 9 -10.26 -8.15 13.63
C ASN A 9 -10.26 -9.19 12.51
N VAL A 10 -11.05 -10.25 12.70
CA VAL A 10 -11.46 -11.18 11.63
C VAL A 10 -11.95 -10.36 10.44
N ILE A 11 -11.47 -10.68 9.24
CA ILE A 11 -11.92 -10.09 7.98
C ILE A 11 -13.41 -10.42 7.83
N LYS A 12 -14.24 -9.38 7.74
CA LYS A 12 -15.69 -9.53 7.49
C LYS A 12 -16.08 -9.13 6.08
N ASN A 13 -15.30 -8.25 5.45
CA ASN A 13 -15.61 -7.67 4.15
C ASN A 13 -15.07 -8.54 3.00
N PHE A 14 -15.77 -9.63 2.72
CA PHE A 14 -15.48 -10.50 1.58
C PHE A 14 -16.43 -10.19 0.40
N PRO A 15 -16.05 -10.52 -0.85
CA PRO A 15 -16.97 -10.48 -2.00
C PRO A 15 -18.27 -11.27 -1.76
N ARG A 16 -19.38 -10.83 -2.38
CA ARG A 16 -20.75 -11.35 -2.14
C ARG A 16 -20.90 -12.87 -2.33
N ASN A 17 -20.03 -13.48 -3.14
CA ASN A 17 -20.02 -14.92 -3.44
C ASN A 17 -18.71 -15.61 -3.03
N TYR A 18 -18.03 -15.12 -1.98
CA TYR A 18 -16.77 -15.71 -1.53
C TYR A 18 -17.01 -17.03 -0.76
N PRO A 19 -16.44 -18.17 -1.17
CA PRO A 19 -16.68 -19.46 -0.52
C PRO A 19 -16.25 -19.50 0.95
N LEU A 20 -17.02 -20.19 1.82
CA LEU A 20 -16.77 -20.22 3.27
C LEU A 20 -15.38 -20.77 3.63
N HIS A 21 -14.96 -21.88 3.01
CA HIS A 21 -13.64 -22.47 3.25
C HIS A 21 -12.50 -21.49 2.90
N ARG A 22 -12.70 -20.64 1.88
CA ARG A 22 -11.73 -19.59 1.53
C ARG A 22 -11.74 -18.46 2.55
N LYS A 23 -12.91 -18.03 3.05
CA LYS A 23 -12.99 -17.04 4.15
C LYS A 23 -12.19 -17.48 5.37
N VAL A 24 -12.31 -18.75 5.75
CA VAL A 24 -11.58 -19.32 6.89
C VAL A 24 -10.07 -19.32 6.62
N LYS A 25 -9.65 -19.85 5.46
CA LYS A 25 -8.25 -19.89 5.05
C LYS A 25 -7.60 -18.49 5.02
N ASP A 26 -8.29 -17.51 4.44
CA ASP A 26 -7.78 -16.14 4.33
C ASP A 26 -7.69 -15.45 5.69
N ASN A 27 -8.65 -15.70 6.58
CA ASN A 27 -8.57 -15.21 7.97
C ASN A 27 -7.37 -15.81 8.71
N ILE A 28 -7.13 -17.11 8.59
CA ILE A 28 -5.96 -17.77 9.20
C ILE A 28 -4.68 -17.17 8.62
N THR A 29 -4.58 -17.09 7.29
CA THR A 29 -3.41 -16.54 6.59
C THR A 29 -3.17 -15.09 7.01
N PHE A 30 -4.22 -14.28 7.08
CA PHE A 30 -4.14 -12.88 7.53
C PHE A 30 -3.63 -12.79 8.96
N LEU A 31 -4.22 -13.53 9.90
CA LEU A 31 -3.81 -13.52 11.30
C LEU A 31 -2.34 -13.92 11.48
N LEU A 32 -1.88 -14.94 10.74
CA LEU A 32 -0.47 -15.35 10.74
C LEU A 32 0.44 -14.28 10.12
N SER A 33 0.05 -13.71 8.97
CA SER A 33 0.85 -12.71 8.26
C SER A 33 0.96 -11.37 9.01
N CYS A 34 -0.05 -11.02 9.79
CA CYS A 34 -0.11 -9.82 10.62
C CYS A 34 0.44 -10.04 12.03
N ALA A 35 0.82 -11.27 12.39
CA ALA A 35 1.46 -11.53 13.67
C ALA A 35 2.71 -10.65 13.80
N ILE A 36 2.80 -9.96 14.93
CA ILE A 36 3.91 -9.05 15.23
C ILE A 36 5.11 -9.90 15.64
N VAL A 37 6.18 -9.86 14.85
CA VAL A 37 7.44 -10.57 15.11
C VAL A 37 8.34 -9.74 16.03
N HIS A 38 8.28 -8.41 15.89
CA HIS A 38 9.09 -7.48 16.67
C HIS A 38 8.21 -6.45 17.37
N SER A 39 8.02 -6.61 18.68
CA SER A 39 7.40 -5.57 19.50
C SER A 39 8.41 -4.46 19.75
N ARG A 40 8.32 -3.38 18.97
CA ARG A 40 9.21 -2.21 19.09
C ARG A 40 8.45 -0.93 18.74
N LYS A 41 9.01 0.21 19.15
CA LYS A 41 8.52 1.53 18.72
C LYS A 41 8.69 1.68 17.21
N ASN A 42 7.78 2.42 16.57
CA ASN A 42 7.88 2.71 15.14
C ASN A 42 9.13 3.52 14.85
N LEU A 43 9.66 3.32 13.66
CA LEU A 43 10.85 4.03 13.21
C LEU A 43 10.57 5.43 12.66
N LEU A 44 9.32 5.79 12.36
CA LEU A 44 9.00 7.16 11.96
C LEU A 44 9.10 8.13 13.14
N SER A 45 9.86 9.22 12.96
CA SER A 45 10.09 10.21 14.01
C SER A 45 9.04 11.34 14.00
N GLN A 46 9.00 12.11 15.09
CA GLN A 46 8.21 13.36 15.13
C GLN A 46 8.73 14.41 14.14
N GLN A 47 10.03 14.38 13.83
CA GLN A 47 10.61 15.27 12.82
C GLN A 47 10.11 14.91 11.42
N ASP A 48 10.00 13.62 11.10
CA ASP A 48 9.38 13.16 9.85
C ASP A 48 7.92 13.62 9.78
N LEU A 49 7.16 13.54 10.88
CA LEU A 49 5.77 14.00 10.92
C LEU A 49 5.66 15.49 10.59
N LYS A 50 6.51 16.31 11.20
CA LYS A 50 6.56 17.75 10.93
C LYS A 50 6.91 18.03 9.47
N ARG A 51 7.91 17.33 8.91
CA ARG A 51 8.32 17.47 7.50
C ARG A 51 7.21 17.03 6.53
N VAL A 52 6.62 15.86 6.75
CA VAL A 52 5.50 15.32 5.96
C VAL A 52 4.34 16.30 5.96
N LYS A 53 3.90 16.80 7.12
CA LYS A 53 2.78 17.76 7.19
C LYS A 53 3.00 19.03 6.36
N ARG A 54 4.24 19.48 6.19
CA ARG A 54 4.58 20.66 5.38
C ARG A 54 4.58 20.37 3.88
N VAL A 55 5.00 19.17 3.47
CA VAL A 55 5.20 18.86 2.05
C VAL A 55 4.03 18.14 1.40
N LEU A 56 3.21 17.43 2.18
CA LEU A 56 2.16 16.54 1.69
C LEU A 56 1.03 17.31 0.99
N LYS A 57 0.66 16.89 -0.22
CA LYS A 57 -0.38 17.51 -1.06
C LYS A 57 -1.34 16.48 -1.60
N LYS A 58 -2.61 16.86 -1.71
CA LYS A 58 -3.68 16.00 -2.25
C LYS A 58 -3.27 15.42 -3.62
N GLY A 59 -3.42 14.11 -3.79
CA GLY A 59 -3.00 13.38 -4.98
C GLY A 59 -1.58 12.81 -4.92
N ASP A 60 -0.83 13.04 -3.84
CA ASP A 60 0.43 12.33 -3.61
C ASP A 60 0.18 10.84 -3.37
N VAL A 61 1.03 10.02 -3.98
CA VAL A 61 1.12 8.58 -3.71
C VAL A 61 2.09 8.41 -2.55
N VAL A 62 1.70 7.63 -1.55
CA VAL A 62 2.53 7.39 -0.38
C VAL A 62 2.82 5.89 -0.26
N LEU A 63 4.10 5.56 -0.19
CA LEU A 63 4.58 4.20 0.04
C LEU A 63 4.95 4.08 1.51
N LEU A 64 4.54 2.98 2.13
CA LEU A 64 4.69 2.75 3.56
C LEU A 64 5.32 1.38 3.79
N GLY A 65 6.26 1.28 4.71
CA GLY A 65 6.80 0.01 5.19
C GLY A 65 6.28 -0.30 6.57
N ASN A 66 5.59 -1.43 6.73
CA ASN A 66 5.32 -2.03 8.03
C ASN A 66 6.34 -3.14 8.23
N LEU A 67 7.33 -2.93 9.12
CA LEU A 67 8.50 -3.80 9.31
C LEU A 67 8.43 -4.54 10.66
N LYS A 68 7.22 -4.73 11.19
CA LYS A 68 6.98 -5.42 12.47
C LYS A 68 6.27 -6.77 12.30
N THR A 69 5.77 -7.07 11.12
CA THR A 69 4.93 -8.25 10.88
C THR A 69 5.69 -9.39 10.23
N VAL A 70 5.20 -10.63 10.34
CA VAL A 70 5.76 -11.81 9.65
C VAL A 70 5.85 -11.55 8.14
N LEU A 71 4.86 -10.88 7.55
CA LEU A 71 4.91 -10.56 6.12
C LEU A 71 6.14 -9.73 5.74
N SER A 72 6.59 -8.84 6.63
CA SER A 72 7.74 -7.97 6.36
C SER A 72 9.08 -8.71 6.38
N THR A 73 9.20 -9.77 7.18
CA THR A 73 10.39 -10.63 7.18
C THR A 73 10.49 -11.49 5.92
N ILE A 74 9.38 -11.68 5.21
CA ILE A 74 9.35 -12.46 3.97
C ILE A 74 9.56 -11.57 2.75
N ILE A 75 9.00 -10.36 2.73
CA ILE A 75 9.05 -9.47 1.55
C ILE A 75 10.40 -8.72 1.45
N ASP A 76 11.18 -8.59 2.53
CA ASP A 76 12.49 -7.89 2.60
C ASP A 76 12.59 -6.56 1.80
N GLU A 77 11.47 -5.85 1.64
CA GLU A 77 11.41 -4.54 0.99
C GLU A 77 11.21 -3.44 2.03
N PRO A 78 11.89 -2.28 1.91
CA PRO A 78 11.70 -1.18 2.87
C PRO A 78 10.30 -0.54 2.83
N VAL A 79 9.51 -0.82 1.80
CA VAL A 79 8.10 -0.41 1.68
C VAL A 79 7.25 -1.61 1.26
N THR A 80 6.16 -1.86 1.99
CA THR A 80 5.31 -3.05 1.84
C THR A 80 3.87 -2.72 1.50
N HIS A 81 3.52 -1.43 1.47
CA HIS A 81 2.16 -0.97 1.24
C HIS A 81 2.13 0.36 0.47
N SER A 82 1.02 0.64 -0.21
CA SER A 82 0.80 1.94 -0.87
C SER A 82 -0.58 2.51 -0.58
N CYS A 83 -0.67 3.83 -0.52
CA CYS A 83 -1.91 4.56 -0.36
C CYS A 83 -1.89 5.89 -1.13
N LEU A 84 -3.05 6.55 -1.22
CA LEU A 84 -3.16 7.87 -1.83
C LEU A 84 -3.59 8.91 -0.78
N TYR A 85 -2.88 10.04 -0.71
CA TYR A 85 -3.30 11.15 0.13
C TYR A 85 -4.47 11.92 -0.50
N VAL A 86 -5.61 11.95 0.17
CA VAL A 86 -6.86 12.56 -0.33
C VAL A 86 -7.13 13.96 0.24
N GLY A 87 -6.23 14.47 1.09
CA GLY A 87 -6.34 15.74 1.80
C GLY A 87 -6.88 15.60 3.22
N LYS A 88 -6.84 16.70 3.99
CA LYS A 88 -7.37 16.77 5.37
C LYS A 88 -6.80 15.68 6.30
N ASN A 89 -5.49 15.43 6.25
CA ASN A 89 -4.81 14.40 7.06
C ASN A 89 -5.34 12.96 6.87
N LYS A 90 -5.98 12.68 5.72
CA LYS A 90 -6.53 11.36 5.38
C LYS A 90 -5.86 10.77 4.14
N PHE A 91 -5.63 9.47 4.21
CA PHE A 91 -5.20 8.63 3.10
C PHE A 91 -6.30 7.62 2.80
N ILE A 92 -6.36 7.15 1.56
CA ILE A 92 -7.20 6.03 1.17
C ILE A 92 -6.31 4.88 0.69
N HIS A 93 -6.63 3.67 1.13
CA HIS A 93 -5.87 2.47 0.83
C HIS A 93 -6.79 1.25 0.76
N SER A 94 -6.31 0.16 0.16
CA SER A 94 -6.93 -1.15 0.25
C SER A 94 -6.08 -2.07 1.12
N ILE A 95 -6.66 -2.61 2.19
CA ILE A 95 -6.05 -3.66 3.03
C ILE A 95 -7.05 -4.81 3.17
N ALA A 96 -6.73 -5.87 3.92
CA ALA A 96 -7.62 -7.03 4.10
C ALA A 96 -9.07 -6.69 4.49
N ALA A 97 -9.31 -5.60 5.24
CA ALA A 97 -10.65 -5.12 5.59
C ALA A 97 -11.41 -4.44 4.42
N GLY A 98 -10.77 -4.25 3.28
CA GLY A 98 -11.24 -3.53 2.09
C GLY A 98 -10.63 -2.13 1.94
N VAL A 99 -11.24 -1.36 1.04
CA VAL A 99 -10.87 0.03 0.77
C VAL A 99 -11.42 0.95 1.86
N GLN A 100 -10.52 1.59 2.59
CA GLN A 100 -10.90 2.43 3.74
C GLN A 100 -10.02 3.68 3.84
N TYR A 101 -10.33 4.54 4.80
CA TYR A 101 -9.48 5.69 5.13
C TYR A 101 -8.55 5.35 6.29
N MET A 102 -7.35 5.93 6.26
CA MET A 102 -6.47 6.00 7.43
C MET A 102 -6.05 7.45 7.69
N SER A 103 -5.80 7.77 8.95
CA SER A 103 -5.31 9.09 9.35
C SER A 103 -3.79 9.16 9.26
N ILE A 104 -3.24 10.37 9.19
CA ILE A 104 -1.79 10.57 9.34
C ILE A 104 -1.28 10.08 10.70
N TYR A 105 -2.09 10.16 11.76
CA TYR A 105 -1.72 9.61 13.06
C TYR A 105 -1.50 8.10 12.95
N HIS A 106 -2.46 7.38 12.35
CA HIS A 106 -2.34 5.94 12.10
C HIS A 106 -1.09 5.59 11.30
N VAL A 107 -0.73 6.39 10.29
CA VAL A 107 0.51 6.16 9.52
C VAL A 107 1.73 6.16 10.43
N PHE A 108 1.83 7.12 11.35
CA PHE A 108 2.97 7.27 12.26
C PHE A 108 2.90 6.34 13.49
N THR A 109 1.75 5.71 13.77
CA THR A 109 1.62 4.71 14.84
C THR A 109 1.73 3.26 14.36
N GLU A 110 1.53 2.99 13.07
CA GLU A 110 1.56 1.62 12.56
C GLU A 110 2.74 1.31 11.65
N TYR A 111 3.29 2.30 10.94
CA TYR A 111 4.32 2.09 9.92
C TYR A 111 5.68 2.63 10.35
N ASP A 112 6.73 2.04 9.78
CA ASP A 112 8.13 2.28 10.10
C ASP A 112 8.83 3.18 9.09
N THR A 113 8.39 3.16 7.83
CA THR A 113 9.02 3.92 6.76
C THR A 113 7.96 4.64 5.93
N LEU A 114 8.35 5.74 5.28
CA LEU A 114 7.44 6.55 4.49
C LEU A 114 8.16 7.21 3.31
N VAL A 115 7.59 7.05 2.12
CA VAL A 115 8.01 7.73 0.88
C VAL A 115 6.83 8.50 0.32
N ILE A 116 7.03 9.75 -0.10
CA ILE A 116 6.01 10.54 -0.80
C ILE A 116 6.44 10.73 -2.25
N LEU A 117 5.59 10.27 -3.16
CA LEU A 117 5.73 10.41 -4.60
C LEU A 117 4.64 11.34 -5.14
N ARG A 118 5.00 12.17 -6.11
CA ARG A 118 4.12 13.19 -6.65
C ARG A 118 4.12 13.17 -8.17
N ILE A 119 2.92 13.30 -8.75
CA ILE A 119 2.79 13.55 -10.18
C ILE A 119 3.56 14.85 -10.52
N PRO A 120 4.54 14.81 -11.44
CA PRO A 120 5.35 15.96 -11.80
C PRO A 120 4.51 17.06 -12.45
N LYS A 121 5.13 18.20 -12.72
CA LYS A 121 4.47 19.27 -13.48
C LYS A 121 4.17 18.77 -14.90
N VAL A 122 2.89 18.50 -15.17
CA VAL A 122 2.38 18.07 -16.48
C VAL A 122 1.14 18.88 -16.86
N LYS A 123 0.78 18.89 -18.15
CA LYS A 123 -0.45 19.52 -18.63
C LYS A 123 -1.66 18.93 -17.89
N HIS A 124 -2.60 19.79 -17.49
CA HIS A 124 -3.82 19.40 -16.77
C HIS A 124 -3.61 18.65 -15.45
N ARG A 125 -2.44 18.76 -14.80
CA ARG A 125 -2.13 18.11 -13.52
C ARG A 125 -3.23 18.24 -12.46
N ARG A 126 -3.84 19.42 -12.32
CA ARG A 126 -4.95 19.65 -11.37
C ARG A 126 -6.18 18.80 -11.70
N SER A 127 -6.52 18.66 -12.98
CA SER A 127 -7.64 17.83 -13.45
C SER A 127 -7.37 16.35 -13.19
N ILE A 128 -6.14 15.89 -13.48
CA ILE A 128 -5.68 14.52 -13.17
C ILE A 128 -5.84 14.23 -11.68
N ILE A 129 -5.32 15.09 -10.80
CA ILE A 129 -5.44 14.91 -9.34
C ILE A 129 -6.91 14.87 -8.90
N LYS A 130 -7.77 15.73 -9.47
CA LYS A 130 -9.20 15.75 -9.15
C LYS A 130 -9.89 14.43 -9.54
N LYS A 131 -9.63 13.92 -10.76
CA LYS A 131 -10.16 12.65 -11.24
C LYS A 131 -9.65 11.47 -10.42
N LEU A 132 -8.35 11.43 -10.16
CA LEU A 132 -7.70 10.40 -9.33
C LEU A 132 -8.35 10.32 -7.96
N VAL A 133 -8.42 11.44 -7.23
CA VAL A 133 -9.00 11.44 -5.88
C VAL A 133 -10.49 11.12 -5.90
N ARG A 134 -11.24 11.59 -6.92
CA ARG A 134 -12.65 11.22 -7.08
C ARG A 134 -12.80 9.71 -7.24
N TYR A 135 -12.04 9.11 -8.16
CA TYR A 135 -12.11 7.69 -8.44
C TYR A 135 -11.81 6.84 -7.20
N VAL A 136 -10.68 7.07 -6.52
CA VAL A 136 -10.32 6.23 -5.37
C VAL A 136 -11.36 6.35 -4.24
N LYS A 137 -11.96 7.53 -4.05
CA LYS A 137 -13.02 7.74 -3.05
C LYS A 137 -14.29 6.96 -3.37
N THR A 138 -14.65 6.81 -4.65
CA THR A 138 -15.80 5.98 -5.04
C THR A 138 -15.54 4.48 -4.88
N GLN A 139 -14.30 4.09 -4.58
CA GLN A 139 -13.96 2.70 -4.25
C GLN A 139 -14.11 2.38 -2.75
N PHE A 140 -14.41 3.37 -1.90
CA PHE A 140 -14.56 3.16 -0.46
C PHE A 140 -15.55 2.03 -0.16
N GLY A 141 -15.19 1.14 0.78
CA GLY A 141 -15.99 0.00 1.19
C GLY A 141 -15.83 -1.24 0.31
N LYS A 142 -15.23 -1.14 -0.89
CA LYS A 142 -14.98 -2.32 -1.73
C LYS A 142 -14.09 -3.33 -0.99
N PRO A 143 -14.38 -4.63 -1.09
CA PRO A 143 -13.60 -5.67 -0.43
C PRO A 143 -12.16 -5.76 -0.97
N TYR A 144 -11.31 -6.44 -0.23
CA TYR A 144 -9.94 -6.73 -0.65
C TYR A 144 -9.90 -7.88 -1.65
N ASP A 145 -9.02 -7.79 -2.64
CA ASP A 145 -8.85 -8.84 -3.65
C ASP A 145 -7.86 -9.90 -3.16
N PHE A 146 -8.30 -10.77 -2.26
CA PHE A 146 -7.50 -11.92 -1.78
C PHE A 146 -7.19 -12.91 -2.91
N ASP A 147 -8.02 -12.92 -3.95
CA ASP A 147 -7.88 -13.80 -5.09
C ASP A 147 -7.01 -13.26 -6.20
N PHE A 148 -6.63 -11.98 -6.14
CA PHE A 148 -6.05 -11.26 -7.25
C PHE A 148 -6.86 -11.52 -8.55
N VAL A 149 -8.19 -11.64 -8.49
CA VAL A 149 -9.07 -11.94 -9.64
C VAL A 149 -9.60 -10.66 -10.30
N LYS A 150 -9.42 -10.54 -11.62
CA LYS A 150 -9.74 -9.31 -12.36
C LYS A 150 -11.22 -8.97 -12.23
N GLY A 151 -11.51 -7.80 -11.68
CA GLY A 151 -12.85 -7.25 -11.62
C GLY A 151 -12.90 -5.93 -10.86
N PRO A 152 -13.95 -5.10 -11.06
CA PRO A 152 -14.14 -3.86 -10.31
C PRO A 152 -14.55 -4.11 -8.85
N THR A 153 -14.60 -5.36 -8.43
CA THR A 153 -15.22 -5.81 -7.18
C THR A 153 -14.28 -5.74 -6.00
N ALA A 154 -12.96 -5.82 -6.22
CA ALA A 154 -11.98 -5.85 -5.14
C ALA A 154 -10.63 -5.27 -5.57
N PHE A 155 -9.83 -4.78 -4.62
CA PHE A 155 -8.50 -4.20 -4.89
C PHE A 155 -7.46 -4.67 -3.88
N PHE A 156 -6.21 -4.83 -4.32
CA PHE A 156 -5.04 -4.73 -3.43
C PHE A 156 -4.44 -3.31 -3.43
N CYS A 157 -3.50 -3.05 -2.52
CA CYS A 157 -3.07 -1.69 -2.19
C CYS A 157 -2.48 -0.90 -3.37
N THR A 158 -1.56 -1.50 -4.12
CA THR A 158 -0.92 -0.89 -5.29
C THR A 158 -1.85 -0.82 -6.50
N GLU A 159 -2.76 -1.77 -6.63
CA GLU A 159 -3.77 -1.76 -7.69
C GLU A 159 -4.75 -0.60 -7.55
N LEU A 160 -5.29 -0.34 -6.35
CA LEU A 160 -6.19 0.78 -6.11
C LEU A 160 -5.57 2.11 -6.59
N VAL A 161 -4.29 2.32 -6.27
CA VAL A 161 -3.57 3.54 -6.65
C VAL A 161 -3.29 3.54 -8.16
N ASN A 162 -2.79 2.44 -8.73
CA ASN A 162 -2.45 2.36 -10.16
C ASN A 162 -3.69 2.51 -11.06
N GLU A 163 -4.80 1.83 -10.73
CA GLU A 163 -6.07 1.96 -11.46
C GLU A 163 -6.63 3.37 -11.33
N GLY A 164 -6.51 4.01 -10.15
CA GLY A 164 -6.87 5.41 -10.00
C GLY A 164 -6.06 6.35 -10.89
N LEU A 165 -4.76 6.11 -11.04
CA LEU A 165 -3.89 6.90 -11.91
C LEU A 165 -4.27 6.72 -13.39
N LYS A 166 -4.54 5.49 -13.82
CA LYS A 166 -5.00 5.19 -15.18
C LYS A 166 -6.35 5.82 -15.47
N HIS A 167 -7.31 5.68 -14.57
CA HIS A 167 -8.63 6.31 -14.70
C HIS A 167 -8.54 7.83 -14.79
N ALA A 168 -7.58 8.44 -14.10
CA ALA A 168 -7.32 9.87 -14.19
C ALA A 168 -6.65 10.31 -15.50
N GLY A 169 -6.24 9.38 -16.36
CA GLY A 169 -5.53 9.63 -17.61
C GLY A 169 -4.04 9.89 -17.44
N TYR A 170 -3.45 9.52 -16.29
CA TYR A 170 -2.04 9.72 -16.03
C TYR A 170 -1.19 8.52 -16.46
N LYS A 171 -0.27 8.77 -17.39
CA LYS A 171 0.68 7.77 -17.90
C LYS A 171 1.87 7.63 -16.95
N SER A 172 1.67 6.92 -15.84
CA SER A 172 2.69 6.71 -14.79
C SER A 172 3.90 5.90 -15.26
N GLY A 173 3.79 5.17 -16.38
CA GLY A 173 4.83 4.23 -16.84
C GLY A 173 4.87 2.93 -16.04
N LEU A 174 3.99 2.77 -15.03
CA LEU A 174 3.85 1.52 -14.29
C LEU A 174 3.22 0.48 -15.20
N LYS A 175 3.79 -0.73 -15.19
CA LYS A 175 3.19 -1.86 -15.90
C LYS A 175 1.79 -2.11 -15.34
N THR A 176 0.86 -2.41 -16.23
CA THR A 176 -0.44 -2.96 -15.83
C THR A 176 -0.20 -4.38 -15.37
N PHE A 177 -0.67 -4.68 -14.16
CA PHE A 177 -0.67 -6.01 -13.57
C PHE A 177 -1.25 -7.03 -14.56
N LYS A 178 -0.45 -8.03 -14.99
CA LYS A 178 -0.92 -9.22 -15.70
C LYS A 178 -1.07 -10.31 -14.63
N ARG A 179 -2.31 -10.73 -14.38
CA ARG A 179 -2.61 -11.54 -13.19
C ARG A 179 -2.19 -13.00 -13.40
N PRO A 180 -1.49 -13.66 -12.46
CA PRO A 180 -1.08 -15.04 -12.60
C PRO A 180 -2.30 -15.98 -12.61
N LYS A 181 -2.34 -16.92 -13.57
CA LYS A 181 -3.49 -17.81 -13.79
C LYS A 181 -3.62 -19.00 -12.80
N LYS A 182 -2.63 -19.23 -11.92
CA LYS A 182 -2.57 -20.44 -11.06
C LYS A 182 -2.27 -20.10 -9.59
N VAL A 183 -2.87 -20.85 -8.67
CA VAL A 183 -2.84 -20.65 -7.20
C VAL A 183 -1.45 -20.86 -6.58
N VAL A 184 -0.62 -21.75 -7.13
CA VAL A 184 0.76 -21.98 -6.62
C VAL A 184 1.66 -20.78 -6.92
N LYS A 185 1.56 -20.23 -8.13
CA LYS A 185 2.22 -18.97 -8.52
C LYS A 185 1.76 -17.75 -7.70
N LYS A 186 0.60 -17.84 -7.05
CA LYS A 186 0.02 -16.76 -6.23
C LYS A 186 0.73 -16.64 -4.88
N ILE A 187 1.11 -17.76 -4.29
CA ILE A 187 1.93 -17.83 -3.06
C ILE A 187 3.38 -17.49 -3.41
N GLU A 188 3.94 -18.07 -4.48
CA GLU A 188 5.27 -17.68 -4.98
C GLU A 188 5.34 -16.19 -5.31
N SER A 189 4.27 -15.58 -5.82
CA SER A 189 4.21 -14.14 -6.11
C SER A 189 4.07 -13.20 -4.93
N LEU A 190 3.65 -13.74 -3.78
CA LEU A 190 3.64 -13.02 -2.52
C LEU A 190 4.99 -13.13 -1.79
N LEU A 191 5.81 -14.14 -2.11
CA LEU A 191 6.98 -14.53 -1.32
C LEU A 191 8.32 -14.45 -2.09
N SER A 192 8.34 -14.23 -3.40
CA SER A 192 9.57 -14.29 -4.21
C SER A 192 9.88 -12.96 -4.90
N ASP A 193 11.11 -12.46 -4.74
CA ASP A 193 11.73 -11.35 -5.48
C ASP A 193 11.71 -11.50 -7.02
N GLY A 194 11.28 -12.65 -7.54
CA GLY A 194 11.30 -13.01 -8.96
C GLY A 194 9.94 -13.27 -9.61
N ALA A 195 8.81 -13.16 -8.92
CA ALA A 195 7.50 -13.41 -9.53
C ALA A 195 7.05 -12.20 -10.35
N ALA A 196 7.43 -12.21 -11.63
CA ALA A 196 7.41 -11.14 -12.62
C ALA A 196 6.10 -10.37 -12.87
N ASP A 197 5.03 -10.60 -12.11
CA ASP A 197 3.71 -10.12 -12.44
C ASP A 197 3.05 -9.21 -11.39
N VAL A 198 3.41 -9.20 -10.10
CA VAL A 198 2.76 -8.34 -9.07
C VAL A 198 3.35 -6.92 -9.04
N LEU A 199 2.48 -5.90 -8.98
CA LEU A 199 2.93 -4.52 -8.83
C LEU A 199 3.34 -4.26 -7.37
N HIS A 200 4.63 -4.44 -7.07
CA HIS A 200 5.20 -4.10 -5.76
C HIS A 200 5.13 -2.59 -5.49
N PRO A 201 5.00 -2.14 -4.23
CA PRO A 201 5.04 -0.71 -3.89
C PRO A 201 6.30 -0.01 -4.40
N ASN A 202 7.45 -0.68 -4.35
CA ASN A 202 8.71 -0.19 -4.91
C ASN A 202 8.65 0.10 -6.42
N SER A 203 7.74 -0.54 -7.17
CA SER A 203 7.57 -0.27 -8.59
C SER A 203 7.17 1.18 -8.87
N PHE A 204 6.51 1.86 -7.91
CA PHE A 204 6.19 3.28 -8.04
C PHE A 204 7.42 4.17 -8.15
N LEU A 205 8.57 3.78 -7.56
CA LEU A 205 9.84 4.50 -7.69
C LEU A 205 10.42 4.45 -9.11
N LYS A 206 10.04 3.44 -9.89
CA LYS A 206 10.42 3.30 -11.30
C LYS A 206 9.46 4.05 -12.24
N GLY A 207 8.32 4.53 -11.72
CA GLY A 207 7.33 5.32 -12.45
C GLY A 207 7.74 6.78 -12.64
N ARG A 208 6.92 7.54 -13.38
CA ARG A 208 7.17 8.94 -13.73
C ARG A 208 6.83 9.94 -12.61
N PHE A 209 7.27 9.70 -11.38
CA PHE A 209 6.96 10.55 -10.22
C PHE A 209 8.17 11.37 -9.76
N ASP A 210 7.89 12.54 -9.16
CA ASP A 210 8.86 13.27 -8.35
C ASP A 210 8.90 12.67 -6.94
N LEU A 211 10.10 12.35 -6.44
CA LEU A 211 10.30 12.05 -5.03
C LEU A 211 10.22 13.35 -4.22
N VAL A 212 9.24 13.45 -3.31
CA VAL A 212 9.00 14.66 -2.50
C VAL A 212 9.55 14.51 -1.10
N PHE A 213 9.53 13.29 -0.56
CA PHE A 213 9.95 13.01 0.79
C PHE A 213 10.42 11.57 0.92
N LEU A 214 11.45 11.41 1.74
CA LEU A 214 12.01 10.14 2.17
C LEU A 214 12.18 10.23 3.69
N SER A 215 11.67 9.25 4.43
CA SER A 215 11.85 9.20 5.89
C SER A 215 13.33 9.04 6.25
N HIS A 216 13.73 9.54 7.41
CA HIS A 216 15.15 9.62 7.81
C HIS A 216 15.90 8.26 7.87
N ASN A 217 15.16 7.16 7.91
CA ASN A 217 15.65 5.78 7.97
C ASN A 217 15.72 5.09 6.60
N LEU A 218 15.50 5.83 5.51
CA LEU A 218 15.57 5.33 4.15
C LEU A 218 16.62 6.10 3.34
N ARG A 219 17.24 5.40 2.37
CA ARG A 219 18.12 5.95 1.34
C ARG A 219 17.63 5.46 -0.02
N LEU A 220 17.78 6.31 -1.05
CA LEU A 220 17.45 5.96 -2.43
C LEU A 220 18.71 6.13 -3.29
N GLU A 221 19.19 5.03 -3.87
CA GLU A 221 20.33 5.00 -4.79
C GLU A 221 19.92 4.24 -6.04
N ASP A 222 20.16 4.80 -7.23
CA ASP A 222 19.84 4.13 -8.50
C ASP A 222 18.41 3.56 -8.57
N LYS A 223 17.46 4.30 -7.97
CA LYS A 223 16.04 3.91 -7.84
C LYS A 223 15.79 2.66 -6.98
N LYS A 224 16.80 2.16 -6.28
CA LYS A 224 16.71 1.13 -5.25
C LYS A 224 16.57 1.79 -3.88
N LEU A 225 15.46 1.50 -3.21
CA LEU A 225 15.21 1.94 -1.85
C LEU A 225 15.93 1.00 -0.89
N THR A 226 16.69 1.53 0.05
CA THR A 226 17.40 0.76 1.07
C THR A 226 17.11 1.33 2.45
N PHE A 227 17.14 0.45 3.44
CA PHE A 227 17.02 0.84 4.84
C PHE A 227 18.39 1.29 5.36
N ILE A 228 18.44 2.46 6.00
CA ILE A 228 19.64 2.92 6.69
C ILE A 228 19.68 2.19 8.03
N LYS A 229 20.46 1.10 8.12
CA LYS A 229 20.77 0.50 9.41
C LYS A 229 21.54 1.53 10.22
N LYS A 230 20.96 1.97 11.33
CA LYS A 230 21.69 2.66 12.40
C LYS A 230 22.20 1.62 13.37
#